data_AF-G3GZ35-F1
#
_entry.id   AF-G3GZ35-F1
#
_cell.length_a   1.000
_cell.length_b   1.000
_cell.length_c   1.000
_cell.angle_alpha   90.00
_cell.angle_beta   90.00
_cell.angle_gamma   90.00
#
_symmetry.space_group_name_H-M   'P 1'
#
loop_
_entity.id
_entity.type
_entity.pdbx_description
1 polymer ?
#
loop_
_entity_poly.entity_id
_entity_poly.type
_entity_poly.pdbx_seq_one_letter_code
_entity_poly.pdbx_strand_id
1 'polypeptide(L)'
;MIDKNELKQALSGSGYRLSDQFCDILIRKFDRQGRGQIEFDDFIQGCIVLQRLTDIFRRYDTDQDSWIQVSYEQYLSMVFSIV
;
A
#
# COMPACT_ATOMS: atom_id res chain seq x y z
N MET A 1 -11.01 7.06 -14.09
CA MET A 1 -9.89 7.76 -13.42
C MET A 1 -10.33 7.92 -11.98
N ILE A 2 -9.43 7.66 -11.04
CA ILE A 2 -9.71 7.66 -9.61
C ILE A 2 -8.97 8.85 -9.00
N ASP A 3 -9.71 9.71 -8.30
CA ASP A 3 -9.13 10.84 -7.57
C ASP A 3 -8.69 10.46 -6.15
N LYS A 4 -8.05 11.40 -5.44
CA LYS A 4 -7.54 11.18 -4.09
C LYS A 4 -8.62 10.77 -3.09
N ASN A 5 -9.80 11.38 -3.16
CA ASN A 5 -10.89 11.10 -2.22
C ASN A 5 -11.48 9.72 -2.50
N GLU A 6 -11.66 9.36 -3.77
CA GLU A 6 -12.11 8.03 -4.18
C GLU A 6 -11.12 6.94 -3.77
N LEU A 7 -9.82 7.15 -3.98
CA LEU A 7 -8.76 6.27 -3.49
C LEU A 7 -8.86 6.08 -1.97
N LYS A 8 -8.97 7.17 -1.22
CA LYS A 8 -9.06 7.13 0.25
C LYS A 8 -10.30 6.37 0.72
N GLN A 9 -11.45 6.61 0.09
CA GLN A 9 -12.70 5.91 0.40
C GLN A 9 -12.60 4.42 0.08
N ALA A 10 -12.03 4.05 -1.07
CA ALA A 10 -11.87 2.66 -1.48
C ALA A 10 -10.90 1.89 -0.55
N LEU A 11 -9.78 2.51 -0.18
CA LEU A 11 -8.82 1.93 0.76
C LEU A 11 -9.44 1.80 2.16
N SER A 12 -10.18 2.80 2.62
CA SER A 12 -10.90 2.76 3.90
C SER A 12 -11.96 1.64 3.91
N GLY A 13 -12.73 1.50 2.81
CA GLY A 13 -13.71 0.43 2.64
C GLY A 13 -13.09 -0.97 2.59
N SER A 14 -11.82 -1.07 2.17
CA SER A 14 -11.04 -2.31 2.17
C SER A 14 -10.36 -2.60 3.52
N GLY A 15 -10.59 -1.76 4.55
CA GLY A 15 -10.07 -1.94 5.90
C GLY A 15 -8.69 -1.31 6.16
N TYR A 16 -8.13 -0.56 5.20
CA TYR A 16 -6.86 0.15 5.39
C TYR A 16 -7.07 1.49 6.09
N ARG A 17 -6.33 1.73 7.17
CA ARG A 17 -6.30 3.03 7.88
C ARG A 17 -5.01 3.77 7.53
N LEU A 18 -5.00 4.42 6.38
CA LEU A 18 -3.84 5.15 5.88
C LEU A 18 -4.02 6.66 6.12
N SER A 19 -2.92 7.34 6.43
CA SER A 19 -2.93 8.81 6.55
C SER A 19 -3.11 9.48 5.19
N ASP A 20 -3.61 10.71 5.18
CA ASP A 20 -3.74 11.51 3.95
C ASP A 20 -2.40 11.68 3.23
N GLN A 21 -1.32 11.83 3.99
CA GLN A 21 0.03 11.92 3.46
C GLN A 21 0.47 10.63 2.74
N PHE A 22 0.11 9.46 3.27
CA PHE A 22 0.43 8.20 2.63
C PHE A 22 -0.41 7.97 1.37
N CYS A 23 -1.67 8.41 1.37
CA CYS A 23 -2.49 8.42 0.16
C CYS A 23 -1.86 9.26 -0.96
N ASP A 24 -1.26 10.42 -0.63
CA ASP A 24 -0.52 11.24 -1.62
C ASP A 24 0.70 10.51 -2.20
N ILE A 25 1.41 9.74 -1.36
CA ILE A 25 2.54 8.91 -1.82
C ILE A 25 2.06 7.81 -2.77
N LEU A 26 0.94 7.15 -2.46
CA LEU A 26 0.36 6.13 -3.34
C LEU A 26 -0.04 6.73 -4.69
N ILE A 27 -0.72 7.88 -4.71
CA ILE A 27 -1.08 8.55 -5.95
C ILE A 27 0.16 8.85 -6.78
N ARG A 28 1.19 9.47 -6.20
CA ARG A 28 2.43 9.76 -6.93
C ARG A 28 3.15 8.51 -7.46
N LYS A 29 2.99 7.37 -6.78
CA LYS A 29 3.63 6.12 -7.17
C LYS A 29 2.91 5.40 -8.31
N PHE A 30 1.58 5.54 -8.40
CA PHE A 30 0.76 4.86 -9.41
C PHE A 30 0.26 5.80 -10.53
N ASP A 31 0.35 7.11 -10.35
CA ASP A 31 0.08 8.11 -11.40
C ASP A 31 1.23 8.16 -12.40
N ARG A 32 1.17 7.30 -13.41
CA ARG A 32 2.16 7.26 -14.50
C ARG A 32 2.15 8.52 -15.38
N GLN A 33 1.05 9.27 -15.37
CA GLN A 33 0.81 10.41 -16.26
C GLN A 33 1.13 11.75 -15.60
N GLY A 34 1.39 11.78 -14.28
CA GLY A 34 1.67 12.98 -13.50
C GLY A 34 0.49 13.96 -13.42
N ARG A 35 -0.75 13.48 -13.61
CA ARG A 35 -1.96 14.31 -13.67
C ARG A 35 -2.67 14.45 -12.32
N GLY A 36 -2.14 13.83 -11.27
CA GLY A 36 -2.76 13.78 -9.95
C GLY A 36 -3.98 12.85 -9.90
N GLN A 37 -4.12 11.94 -10.86
CA GLN A 37 -5.22 10.98 -10.98
C GLN A 37 -4.64 9.62 -11.36
N ILE A 38 -5.23 8.55 -10.84
CA ILE A 38 -4.81 7.18 -11.13
C ILE A 38 -5.78 6.58 -12.17
N GLU A 39 -5.27 5.90 -13.19
CA GLU A 39 -6.12 5.10 -14.07
C GLU A 39 -6.67 3.88 -13.33
N PHE A 40 -7.79 3.33 -13.79
CA PHE A 40 -8.42 2.21 -13.08
C PHE A 40 -7.48 1.00 -12.97
N ASP A 41 -6.77 0.68 -14.05
CA ASP A 41 -5.83 -0.45 -14.08
C ASP A 41 -4.66 -0.24 -13.10
N ASP A 42 -4.13 0.98 -13.02
CA ASP A 42 -3.08 1.36 -12.08
C ASP A 42 -3.55 1.31 -10.62
N PHE A 43 -4.80 1.70 -10.37
CA PHE A 43 -5.42 1.57 -9.06
C PHE A 43 -5.54 0.11 -8.63
N ILE A 44 -6.05 -0.76 -9.51
CA ILE A 44 -6.15 -2.20 -9.23
C ILE A 44 -4.78 -2.79 -8.96
N GLN A 45 -3.77 -2.46 -9.77
CA GLN A 45 -2.39 -2.90 -9.54
C GLN A 45 -1.87 -2.40 -8.18
N GLY A 46 -2.15 -1.15 -7.81
CA GLY A 46 -1.78 -0.60 -6.51
C GLY A 46 -2.45 -1.31 -5.33
N CYS A 47 -3.74 -1.63 -5.44
CA CYS A 47 -4.45 -2.42 -4.44
C CYS A 47 -3.85 -3.82 -4.26
N ILE A 48 -3.49 -4.50 -5.34
CA ILE A 48 -2.86 -5.83 -5.28
C ILE A 48 -1.51 -5.76 -4.56
N VAL A 49 -0.70 -4.75 -4.88
CA VAL A 49 0.61 -4.55 -4.23
C VAL A 49 0.43 -4.22 -2.74
N LEU A 50 -0.51 -3.33 -2.40
CA LEU A 50 -0.80 -2.97 -1.01
C LEU A 50 -1.30 -4.16 -0.20
N GLN A 51 -2.14 -5.01 -0.78
CA GLN A 51 -2.62 -6.24 -0.15
C GLN A 51 -1.47 -7.20 0.13
N ARG A 52 -0.60 -7.47 -0.85
CA ARG A 52 0.57 -8.35 -0.66
C ARG A 52 1.50 -7.83 0.43
N LEU A 53 1.80 -6.53 0.43
CA LEU A 53 2.60 -5.88 1.47
C LEU A 53 1.98 -6.05 2.85
N THR A 54 0.67 -5.88 2.95
CA THR A 54 -0.08 -6.00 4.20
C THR A 54 -0.13 -7.44 4.70
N ASP A 55 -0.29 -8.41 3.81
CA ASP A 55 -0.28 -9.83 4.15
C ASP A 55 1.09 -10.26 4.66
N ILE A 56 2.18 -9.75 4.08
CA ILE A 56 3.53 -9.99 4.59
C ILE A 56 3.69 -9.32 5.95
N PHE A 57 3.35 -8.03 6.08
CA PHE A 57 3.45 -7.30 7.34
C PHE A 57 2.73 -8.04 8.49
N ARG A 58 1.49 -8.48 8.27
CA ARG A 58 0.70 -9.24 9.24
C ARG A 58 1.31 -10.57 9.67
N ARG A 59 2.13 -11.20 8.83
CA ARG A 59 2.85 -12.43 9.21
C ARG A 59 3.97 -12.17 10.21
N TYR A 60 4.54 -10.96 10.18
CA TYR A 60 5.62 -10.54 11.07
C TYR A 60 5.09 -9.77 12.29
N ASP A 61 3.93 -9.13 12.19
CA ASP A 61 3.20 -8.48 13.29
C ASP A 61 2.45 -9.54 14.12
N THR A 62 3.22 -10.26 14.95
CA THR A 62 2.70 -11.40 15.73
C THR A 62 1.82 -11.00 16.91
N ASP A 63 1.98 -9.79 17.41
CA ASP A 63 1.28 -9.20 18.56
C ASP A 63 0.15 -8.23 18.15
N GLN A 64 -0.02 -7.99 16.84
CA GLN A 64 -1.11 -7.17 16.27
C GLN A 64 -1.12 -5.73 16.77
N ASP A 65 0.06 -5.19 17.09
CA ASP A 65 0.21 -3.81 17.56
C ASP A 65 0.47 -2.82 16.40
N SER A 66 0.50 -3.32 15.17
CA SER A 66 0.83 -2.58 13.94
C SER A 66 2.28 -2.10 13.87
N TRP A 67 3.18 -2.72 14.61
CA TRP A 67 4.63 -2.54 14.53
C TRP A 67 5.31 -3.89 14.30
N ILE A 68 6.45 -3.86 13.62
CA ILE A 68 7.30 -5.05 13.46
C ILE A 68 8.74 -4.67 13.78
N GLN A 69 9.44 -5.57 14.45
CA GLN A 69 10.88 -5.48 14.64
C GLN A 69 11.55 -6.59 13.84
N VAL A 70 12.39 -6.20 12.89
CA VAL A 70 12.98 -7.12 11.91
C VAL A 70 14.48 -6.88 11.81
N SER A 71 15.25 -7.94 11.64
CA SER A 71 16.68 -7.83 11.33
C SER A 71 16.89 -7.38 9.88
N TYR A 72 18.11 -6.98 9.54
CA TYR A 72 18.45 -6.56 8.17
C TYR A 72 18.14 -7.65 7.12
N GLU A 73 18.51 -8.89 7.39
CA GLU A 73 18.26 -10.00 6.46
C GLU A 73 16.77 -10.34 6.34
N GLN A 74 16.02 -10.23 7.44
CA GLN A 74 14.56 -10.41 7.42
C GLN A 74 13.90 -9.32 6.57
N TYR A 75 14.34 -8.06 6.70
CA TYR A 75 13.87 -6.97 5.85
C TYR A 75 14.14 -7.25 4.36
N LEU A 76 15.37 -7.66 4.00
CA LEU A 76 15.69 -8.01 2.61
C LEU A 76 14.81 -9.15 2.09
N SER A 77 14.61 -10.19 2.90
CA SER A 77 13.74 -11.33 2.54
C SER A 77 12.29 -10.90 2.33
N MET A 78 11.75 -10.01 3.17
CA MET A 78 10.40 -9.44 2.97
C MET A 78 10.30 -8.70 1.65
N VAL A 79 11.25 -7.82 1.36
CA VAL A 79 11.23 -7.02 0.12
C VAL A 79 11.36 -7.92 -1.11
N PHE A 80 12.26 -8.90 -1.09
CA PHE A 80 12.43 -9.83 -2.21
C PHE A 80 11.25 -10.77 -2.41
N SER A 81 10.43 -11.05 -1.38
CA SER A 81 9.23 -11.87 -1.56
C SER A 81 8.11 -11.19 -2.36
N ILE A 82 8.24 -9.89 -2.61
CA ILE A 82 7.24 -9.06 -3.31
C ILE A 82 7.62 -8.83 -4.77
N VAL A 83 8.92 -8.81 -5.07
CA VAL A 83 9.52 -8.52 -6.38
C VAL A 83 9.62 -9.77 -7.23
#